data_AF-A0A2E2IXE8-F1
#
_entry.id   AF-A0A2E2IXE8-F1
#
_cell.length_a   1.000
_cell.length_b   1.000
_cell.length_c   1.000
_cell.angle_alpha   90.00
_cell.angle_beta   90.00
_cell.angle_gamma   90.00
#
_symmetry.space_group_name_H-M   'P 1'
#
loop_
_entity.id
_entity.type
_entity.pdbx_description
1 polymer ?
#
loop_
_entity_poly.entity_id
_entity_poly.type
_entity_poly.pdbx_seq_one_letter_code
_entity_poly.pdbx_strand_id
1 'polypeptide(L)'
;MKKLLIVFLMLFTIIIKGQTTCENNSFLLEPGETYVISAWAKQETTAQLKSYPDPQISFTIIAGSQESAVVFLTSGPIIEGWQRIEGSFKLPSDISLFELNLHSGSTACYYDDIRISPFNSNLKSFVYDPETQRLTAELDENNYATFYEYDKEGGLVRVKKETERGVYTIQESRSGNSTLSRQ
;
A
#
# COMPACT_ATOMS: atom_id res chain seq x y z
N MET A 1 27.92 20.25 -0.83
CA MET A 1 27.01 19.75 0.22
C MET A 1 25.59 20.19 -0.14
N LYS A 2 24.88 19.38 -0.93
CA LYS A 2 23.50 19.69 -1.34
C LYS A 2 22.57 19.05 -0.32
N LYS A 3 21.73 19.87 0.32
CA LYS A 3 20.77 19.43 1.32
C LYS A 3 19.78 18.49 0.63
N LEU A 4 19.74 17.26 1.10
CA LEU A 4 18.77 16.24 0.75
C LEU A 4 17.40 16.71 1.25
N LEU A 5 16.46 16.99 0.34
CA LEU A 5 15.05 17.14 0.68
C LEU A 5 14.42 15.77 0.50
N ILE A 6 14.31 15.01 1.59
CA ILE A 6 13.47 13.82 1.64
C ILE A 6 12.04 14.34 1.69
N VAL A 7 11.28 14.15 0.61
CA VAL A 7 9.83 14.35 0.64
C VAL A 7 9.23 13.18 1.39
N PHE A 8 9.13 13.32 2.72
CA PHE A 8 8.19 12.54 3.51
C PHE A 8 6.81 13.04 3.07
N LEU A 9 6.02 12.21 2.39
CA LEU A 9 4.68 12.61 1.99
C LEU A 9 3.81 12.68 3.26
N MET A 10 3.85 13.83 3.94
CA MET A 10 2.91 14.19 4.99
C MET A 10 1.54 14.35 4.34
N LEU A 11 0.73 13.31 4.40
CA LEU A 11 -0.66 13.35 3.97
C LEU A 11 -1.53 13.84 5.13
N PHE A 12 -1.61 15.17 5.29
CA PHE A 12 -2.79 15.77 5.90
C PHE A 12 -3.96 15.53 4.93
N THR A 13 -4.98 14.79 5.37
CA THR A 13 -6.30 14.62 4.73
C THR A 13 -6.32 14.99 3.24
N ILE A 14 -5.92 14.05 2.39
CA ILE A 14 -6.17 14.19 0.95
C ILE A 14 -7.56 13.64 0.66
N ILE A 15 -8.41 14.51 0.13
CA ILE A 15 -9.61 14.12 -0.61
C ILE A 15 -9.14 13.82 -2.04
N ILE A 16 -9.15 12.56 -2.47
CA ILE A 16 -8.95 12.21 -3.88
C ILE A 16 -10.31 12.26 -4.56
N LYS A 17 -10.57 13.37 -5.27
CA LYS A 17 -11.81 13.54 -6.05
C LYS A 17 -11.69 12.83 -7.40
N GLY A 18 -12.39 11.71 -7.58
CA GLY A 18 -12.64 11.13 -8.89
C GLY A 18 -13.92 11.70 -9.48
N GLN A 19 -13.80 12.81 -10.22
CA GLN A 19 -14.94 13.34 -10.97
C GLN A 19 -14.92 12.77 -12.39
N THR A 20 -16.04 12.19 -12.85
CA THR A 20 -16.17 11.57 -14.18
C THR A 20 -16.42 12.58 -15.30
N THR A 21 -16.14 13.86 -15.05
CA THR A 21 -16.28 14.93 -16.05
C THR A 21 -15.09 15.90 -15.96
N CYS A 22 -13.92 15.48 -16.45
CA CYS A 22 -13.00 16.40 -17.11
C CYS A 22 -11.89 15.62 -17.83
N GLU A 23 -11.60 16.06 -19.04
CA GLU A 23 -10.43 15.67 -19.81
C GLU A 23 -9.17 15.80 -18.92
N ASN A 24 -8.41 14.70 -18.76
CA ASN A 24 -7.15 14.58 -17.99
C ASN A 24 -7.20 14.03 -16.55
N ASN A 25 -8.11 13.11 -16.24
CA ASN A 25 -7.91 12.23 -15.08
C ASN A 25 -7.44 10.83 -15.56
N SER A 26 -6.26 10.42 -15.10
CA SER A 26 -5.62 9.13 -15.45
C SER A 26 -6.22 7.92 -14.71
N PHE A 27 -7.22 8.14 -13.85
CA PHE A 27 -7.90 7.10 -13.10
C PHE A 27 -9.38 7.06 -13.49
N LEU A 28 -9.72 6.14 -14.39
CA LEU A 28 -11.07 5.91 -14.90
C LEU A 28 -11.52 4.51 -14.50
N LEU A 29 -12.57 4.44 -13.68
CA LEU A 29 -13.25 3.19 -13.35
C LEU A 29 -14.41 2.97 -14.33
N GLU A 30 -14.59 1.73 -14.77
CA GLU A 30 -15.66 1.35 -15.70
C GLU A 30 -16.99 1.16 -14.93
N PRO A 31 -18.06 1.88 -15.31
CA PRO A 31 -19.37 1.73 -14.69
C PRO A 31 -19.91 0.29 -14.82
N GLY A 32 -20.53 -0.23 -13.76
CA GLY A 32 -21.09 -1.58 -13.73
C GLY A 32 -20.11 -2.67 -13.29
N GLU A 33 -18.80 -2.39 -13.29
CA GLU A 33 -17.76 -3.33 -12.90
C GLU A 33 -17.56 -3.43 -11.39
N THR A 34 -16.98 -4.54 -10.95
CA THR A 34 -16.63 -4.78 -9.54
C THR A 34 -15.13 -4.65 -9.35
N TYR A 35 -14.73 -3.97 -8.29
CA TYR A 35 -13.34 -3.68 -7.95
C TYR A 35 -13.01 -4.16 -6.54
N VAL A 36 -11.72 -4.38 -6.30
CA VAL A 36 -11.14 -4.63 -4.98
C VAL A 36 -10.25 -3.44 -4.63
N ILE A 37 -10.35 -2.98 -3.39
CA ILE A 37 -9.41 -2.04 -2.78
C ILE A 37 -8.56 -2.76 -1.75
N SER A 38 -7.27 -2.47 -1.73
CA SER A 38 -6.36 -2.83 -0.65
C SER A 38 -5.49 -1.65 -0.26
N ALA A 39 -5.17 -1.50 1.02
CA ALA A 39 -4.21 -0.51 1.50
C ALA A 39 -3.55 -1.00 2.79
N TRP A 40 -2.36 -0.49 3.08
CA TRP A 40 -1.75 -0.57 4.40
C TRP A 40 -2.07 0.70 5.18
N ALA A 41 -2.50 0.56 6.43
CA ALA A 41 -2.83 1.65 7.31
C ALA A 41 -2.10 1.52 8.65
N LYS A 42 -1.65 2.65 9.20
CA LYS A 42 -0.99 2.73 10.49
C LYS A 42 -1.61 3.85 11.30
N GLN A 43 -1.88 3.58 12.57
CA GLN A 43 -2.40 4.57 13.52
C GLN A 43 -1.31 4.91 14.55
N GLU A 44 -1.08 6.19 14.80
CA GLU A 44 -0.24 6.62 15.91
C GLU A 44 -0.94 6.32 17.24
N THR A 45 -0.35 5.42 18.02
CA THR A 45 -0.84 5.08 19.34
C THR A 45 0.32 4.67 20.24
N THR A 46 0.22 5.01 21.52
CA THR A 46 1.13 4.54 22.57
C THR A 46 0.67 3.22 23.18
N ALA A 47 -0.57 2.81 22.91
CA ALA A 47 -1.15 1.58 23.41
C ALA A 47 -0.90 0.42 22.42
N GLN A 48 -0.64 -0.77 22.95
CA GLN A 48 -0.60 -1.97 22.12
C GLN A 48 -2.04 -2.39 21.78
N LEU A 49 -2.46 -2.10 20.55
CA LEU A 49 -3.76 -2.48 20.02
C LEU A 49 -3.67 -3.81 19.27
N LYS A 50 -4.79 -4.55 19.22
CA LYS A 50 -4.93 -5.73 18.34
C LYS A 50 -5.42 -5.37 16.93
N SER A 51 -6.08 -4.22 16.81
CA SER A 51 -6.59 -3.65 15.57
C SER A 51 -6.69 -2.13 15.73
N TYR A 52 -6.46 -1.39 14.66
CA TYR A 52 -6.57 0.07 14.63
C TYR A 52 -8.00 0.51 14.33
N PRO A 53 -8.70 1.18 15.27
CA PRO A 53 -10.08 1.61 15.07
C PRO A 53 -10.22 2.88 14.21
N ASP A 54 -9.18 3.72 14.12
CA ASP A 54 -9.29 5.05 13.49
C ASP A 54 -9.11 5.03 11.96
N PRO A 55 -8.17 4.26 11.37
CA PRO A 55 -7.99 4.27 9.93
C PRO A 55 -9.19 3.64 9.21
N GLN A 56 -9.76 4.40 8.29
CA GLN A 56 -10.91 4.00 7.48
C GLN A 56 -10.78 4.61 6.09
N ILE A 57 -11.12 3.81 5.07
CA ILE A 57 -11.28 4.29 3.70
C ILE A 57 -12.77 4.30 3.37
N SER A 58 -13.27 5.37 2.77
CA SER A 58 -14.64 5.40 2.26
C SER A 58 -14.73 5.87 0.82
N PHE A 59 -15.71 5.35 0.10
CA PHE A 59 -16.09 5.84 -1.22
C PHE A 59 -17.42 6.55 -1.14
N THR A 60 -17.46 7.78 -1.65
CA THR A 60 -18.71 8.49 -1.89
C THR A 60 -19.06 8.33 -3.36
N ILE A 61 -20.17 7.67 -3.63
CA ILE A 61 -20.64 7.35 -4.97
C ILE A 61 -21.95 8.09 -5.20
N ILE A 62 -22.02 8.88 -6.27
CA ILE A 62 -23.28 9.48 -6.72
C ILE A 62 -23.69 8.77 -8.01
N ALA A 63 -24.90 8.21 -8.00
CA ALA A 63 -25.52 7.55 -9.14
C ALA A 63 -26.92 8.12 -9.34
N GLY A 64 -27.14 8.80 -10.48
CA GLY A 64 -28.34 9.61 -10.69
C GLY A 64 -28.53 10.68 -9.60
N SER A 65 -29.60 10.56 -8.80
CA SER A 65 -29.93 11.44 -7.67
C SER A 65 -29.67 10.80 -6.29
N GLN A 66 -29.09 9.60 -6.24
CA GLN A 66 -28.80 8.88 -5.01
C GLN A 66 -27.31 9.00 -4.66
N GLU A 67 -27.04 9.31 -3.40
CA GLU A 67 -25.70 9.27 -2.81
C GLU A 67 -25.55 8.01 -1.96
N SER A 68 -24.46 7.29 -2.11
CA SER A 68 -24.15 6.08 -1.35
C SER A 68 -22.71 6.12 -0.87
N ALA A 69 -22.49 5.63 0.36
CA ALA A 69 -21.18 5.53 0.95
C ALA A 69 -20.80 4.06 1.19
N VAL A 70 -19.62 3.65 0.72
CA VAL A 70 -19.02 2.35 1.04
C VAL A 70 -17.85 2.57 1.99
N VAL A 71 -17.75 1.77 3.03
CA VAL A 71 -16.76 1.94 4.10
C VAL A 71 -15.92 0.68 4.25
N PHE A 72 -14.60 0.86 4.32
CA PHE A 72 -13.62 -0.19 4.58
C PHE A 72 -12.85 0.14 5.86
N LEU A 73 -12.77 -0.84 6.74
CA LEU A 73 -12.08 -0.77 8.01
C LEU A 73 -10.83 -1.66 7.99
N THR A 74 -9.94 -1.45 8.94
CA THR A 74 -8.78 -2.32 9.13
C THR A 74 -9.22 -3.75 9.49
N SER A 75 -8.47 -4.72 9.00
CA SER A 75 -8.69 -6.14 9.26
C SER A 75 -7.38 -6.92 9.29
N GLY A 76 -7.39 -8.09 9.93
CA GLY A 76 -6.19 -8.92 10.07
C GLY A 76 -5.22 -8.43 11.14
N PRO A 77 -4.04 -9.07 11.27
CA PRO A 77 -3.05 -8.72 12.29
C PRO A 77 -2.32 -7.42 11.96
N ILE A 78 -1.83 -6.74 13.01
CA ILE A 78 -0.87 -5.64 12.86
C ILE A 78 0.54 -6.24 12.70
N ILE A 79 1.19 -5.93 11.58
CA ILE A 79 2.51 -6.41 11.20
C ILE A 79 3.46 -5.21 11.15
N GLU A 80 4.47 -5.18 12.02
CA GLU A 80 5.45 -4.07 12.09
C GLU A 80 4.80 -2.66 12.19
N GLY A 81 3.64 -2.59 12.85
CA GLY A 81 2.88 -1.34 13.02
C GLY A 81 1.97 -0.96 11.86
N TRP A 82 1.82 -1.81 10.84
CA TRP A 82 0.89 -1.64 9.73
C TRP A 82 -0.21 -2.68 9.77
N GLN A 83 -1.42 -2.29 9.37
CA GLN A 83 -2.58 -3.16 9.30
C GLN A 83 -3.28 -2.99 7.96
N ARG A 84 -3.79 -4.09 7.42
CA ARG A 84 -4.40 -4.10 6.08
C ARG A 84 -5.84 -3.61 6.13
N ILE A 85 -6.24 -2.82 5.14
CA ILE A 85 -7.62 -2.52 4.79
C ILE A 85 -7.88 -3.20 3.45
N GLU A 86 -8.90 -4.04 3.36
CA GLU A 86 -9.26 -4.74 2.13
C GLU A 86 -10.78 -4.82 1.99
N GLY A 87 -11.30 -4.70 0.77
CA GLY A 87 -12.67 -5.05 0.47
C GLY A 87 -13.02 -4.85 -1.00
N SER A 88 -14.21 -5.33 -1.38
CA SER A 88 -14.73 -5.20 -2.74
C SER A 88 -15.92 -4.25 -2.80
N PHE A 89 -16.07 -3.54 -3.91
CA PHE A 89 -17.23 -2.71 -4.20
C PHE A 89 -17.64 -2.83 -5.67
N LYS A 90 -18.93 -2.66 -5.93
CA LYS A 90 -19.47 -2.61 -7.28
C LYS A 90 -19.78 -1.17 -7.65
N LEU A 91 -19.30 -0.73 -8.81
CA LEU A 91 -19.62 0.58 -9.34
C LEU A 91 -21.01 0.55 -10.00
N PRO A 92 -21.93 1.47 -9.64
CA PRO A 92 -23.20 1.61 -10.37
C PRO A 92 -22.97 1.94 -11.84
N SER A 93 -23.86 1.49 -12.72
CA SER A 93 -23.77 1.75 -14.17
C SER A 93 -24.04 3.21 -14.54
N ASP A 94 -24.75 3.94 -13.69
CA ASP A 94 -25.20 5.33 -13.86
C ASP A 94 -24.42 6.31 -12.96
N ILE A 95 -23.14 6.03 -12.73
CA ILE A 95 -22.28 6.83 -11.88
C ILE A 95 -21.95 8.20 -12.48
N SER A 96 -22.09 9.24 -11.66
CA SER A 96 -21.71 10.62 -11.97
C SER A 96 -20.52 11.11 -11.15
N LEU A 97 -20.29 10.54 -9.96
CA LEU A 97 -19.18 10.90 -9.08
C LEU A 97 -18.66 9.66 -8.34
N PHE A 98 -17.33 9.57 -8.22
CA PHE A 98 -16.63 8.61 -7.37
C PHE A 98 -15.55 9.34 -6.56
N GLU A 99 -15.76 9.59 -5.28
CA GLU A 99 -14.72 10.18 -4.41
C GLU A 99 -14.15 9.15 -3.45
N LEU A 100 -12.81 9.07 -3.39
CA LEU A 100 -12.08 8.29 -2.40
C LEU A 100 -11.67 9.20 -1.25
N ASN A 101 -12.06 8.81 -0.04
CA ASN A 101 -11.78 9.53 1.19
C ASN A 101 -10.97 8.65 2.14
N LEU A 102 -9.84 9.19 2.60
CA LEU A 102 -9.02 8.59 3.66
C LEU A 102 -9.35 9.31 4.96
N HIS A 103 -9.92 8.58 5.92
CA HIS A 103 -10.32 9.14 7.20
C HIS A 103 -9.22 8.98 8.22
N SER A 104 -9.10 9.94 9.12
CA SER A 104 -8.35 9.78 10.35
C SER A 104 -9.30 10.09 11.50
N GLY A 105 -9.23 9.29 12.56
CA GLY A 105 -10.06 9.46 13.74
C GLY A 105 -9.46 10.52 14.67
N SER A 106 -9.31 10.15 15.93
CA SER A 106 -8.74 11.04 16.97
C SER A 106 -7.22 11.15 16.90
N THR A 107 -6.57 10.25 16.17
CA THR A 107 -5.11 10.13 16.07
C THR A 107 -4.65 10.17 14.61
N ALA A 108 -3.40 10.56 14.41
CA ALA A 108 -2.80 10.59 13.08
C ALA A 108 -2.79 9.17 12.48
N CYS A 109 -3.26 9.07 11.24
CA CYS A 109 -3.29 7.83 10.48
C CYS A 109 -2.43 8.00 9.22
N TYR A 110 -1.65 6.98 8.90
CA TYR A 110 -0.84 6.89 7.70
C TYR A 110 -1.37 5.78 6.81
N TYR A 111 -1.33 6.01 5.51
CA TYR A 111 -1.76 5.07 4.50
C TYR A 111 -0.63 4.86 3.49
N ASP A 112 -0.40 3.62 3.11
CA ASP A 112 0.59 3.25 2.11
C ASP A 112 0.03 2.15 1.19
N ASP A 113 0.65 1.97 0.03
CA ASP A 113 0.33 0.94 -0.96
C ASP A 113 -1.18 0.81 -1.28
N ILE A 114 -1.87 1.94 -1.48
CA ILE A 114 -3.29 1.96 -1.86
C ILE A 114 -3.44 1.44 -3.29
N ARG A 115 -4.26 0.41 -3.47
CA ARG A 115 -4.54 -0.22 -4.76
C ARG A 115 -6.04 -0.32 -4.98
N ILE A 116 -6.45 -0.08 -6.22
CA ILE A 116 -7.79 -0.38 -6.72
C ILE A 116 -7.61 -1.14 -8.02
N SER A 117 -8.16 -2.35 -8.10
CA SER A 117 -8.05 -3.22 -9.29
C SER A 117 -9.37 -3.92 -9.56
N PRO A 118 -9.66 -4.31 -10.82
CA PRO A 118 -10.84 -5.10 -11.14
C PRO A 118 -10.88 -6.39 -10.30
N PHE A 119 -12.08 -6.83 -9.91
CA PHE A 119 -12.24 -8.00 -9.05
C PHE A 119 -11.67 -9.28 -9.67
N ASN A 120 -11.84 -9.43 -10.99
CA ASN A 120 -11.29 -10.54 -11.75
C ASN A 120 -9.93 -10.17 -12.38
N SER A 121 -9.02 -9.62 -11.60
CA SER A 121 -7.66 -9.29 -12.05
C SER A 121 -6.60 -9.73 -11.04
N ASN A 122 -5.35 -9.82 -11.51
CA ASN A 122 -4.18 -10.06 -10.70
C ASN A 122 -3.26 -8.84 -10.86
N LEU A 123 -2.84 -8.27 -9.73
CA LEU A 123 -1.95 -7.12 -9.69
C LEU A 123 -0.67 -7.50 -8.96
N LYS A 124 0.45 -7.32 -9.65
CA LYS A 124 1.79 -7.41 -9.07
C LYS A 124 2.52 -6.09 -9.32
N SER A 125 3.21 -5.60 -8.30
CA SER A 125 3.97 -4.34 -8.39
C SER A 125 5.43 -4.58 -8.08
N PHE A 126 6.28 -3.84 -8.80
CA PHE A 126 7.74 -3.91 -8.67
C PHE A 126 8.26 -2.53 -8.29
N VAL A 127 9.02 -2.47 -7.21
CA VAL A 127 9.65 -1.25 -6.71
C VAL A 127 11.12 -1.30 -7.08
N TYR A 128 11.60 -0.24 -7.73
CA TYR A 128 13.00 -0.12 -8.16
C TYR A 128 13.68 1.02 -7.42
N ASP A 129 14.94 0.80 -7.06
CA ASP A 129 15.82 1.87 -6.58
C ASP A 129 16.10 2.85 -7.73
N PRO A 130 15.90 4.16 -7.55
CA PRO A 130 15.99 5.13 -8.65
C PRO A 130 17.42 5.34 -9.17
N GLU A 131 18.44 5.10 -8.34
CA GLU A 131 19.85 5.32 -8.72
C GLU A 131 20.44 4.09 -9.41
N THR A 132 20.20 2.91 -8.86
CA THR A 132 20.77 1.65 -9.33
C THR A 132 19.84 0.88 -10.26
N GLN A 133 18.56 1.26 -10.33
CA GLN A 133 17.50 0.58 -11.10
C GLN A 133 17.34 -0.90 -10.72
N ARG A 134 17.73 -1.29 -9.50
CA ARG A 134 17.58 -2.65 -8.99
C ARG A 134 16.21 -2.84 -8.35
N LEU A 135 15.66 -4.04 -8.50
CA LEU A 135 14.40 -4.43 -7.87
C LEU A 135 14.58 -4.50 -6.36
N THR A 136 13.96 -3.61 -5.58
CA THR A 136 14.09 -3.58 -4.12
C THR A 136 12.92 -4.24 -3.41
N ALA A 137 11.74 -4.21 -4.01
CA ALA A 137 10.58 -4.92 -3.49
C ALA A 137 9.66 -5.40 -4.61
N GLU A 138 9.05 -6.55 -4.41
CA GLU A 138 7.93 -7.06 -5.19
C GLU A 138 6.73 -7.18 -4.26
N LEU A 139 5.61 -6.56 -4.62
CA LEU A 139 4.37 -6.68 -3.88
C LEU A 139 3.43 -7.63 -4.64
N ASP A 140 3.01 -8.70 -3.96
CA ASP A 140 2.19 -9.77 -4.56
C ASP A 140 0.69 -9.40 -4.66
N GLU A 141 -0.11 -10.37 -5.11
CA GLU A 141 -1.55 -10.23 -5.34
C GLU A 141 -2.33 -9.77 -4.10
N ASN A 142 -1.84 -10.15 -2.92
CA ASN A 142 -2.48 -9.85 -1.64
C ASN A 142 -1.88 -8.62 -0.95
N ASN A 143 -1.02 -7.90 -1.68
CA ASN A 143 -0.25 -6.74 -1.23
C ASN A 143 0.80 -7.05 -0.15
N TYR A 144 1.32 -8.29 -0.12
CA TYR A 144 2.47 -8.62 0.73
C TYR A 144 3.79 -8.37 0.00
N ALA A 145 4.75 -7.78 0.71
CA ALA A 145 6.05 -7.44 0.16
C ALA A 145 7.07 -8.57 0.23
N THR A 146 7.80 -8.78 -0.86
CA THR A 146 9.07 -9.50 -0.91
C THR A 146 10.18 -8.48 -1.13
N PHE A 147 11.09 -8.34 -0.17
CA PHE A 147 12.19 -7.38 -0.21
C PHE A 147 13.49 -8.04 -0.66
N TYR A 148 14.23 -7.32 -1.51
CA TYR A 148 15.51 -7.74 -2.04
C TYR A 148 16.59 -6.76 -1.57
N GLU A 149 17.58 -7.27 -0.85
CA GLU A 149 18.71 -6.48 -0.35
C GLU A 149 19.98 -6.88 -1.09
N TYR A 150 20.76 -5.86 -1.49
CA TYR A 150 21.98 -6.01 -2.26
C TYR A 150 23.19 -5.48 -1.49
N ASP A 151 24.38 -6.03 -1.76
CA ASP A 151 25.65 -5.45 -1.32
C ASP A 151 26.06 -4.24 -2.19
N LYS A 152 27.22 -3.65 -1.88
CA LYS A 152 27.75 -2.48 -2.59
C LYS A 152 28.16 -2.82 -4.02
N GLU A 153 28.58 -4.06 -4.25
CA GLU A 153 28.99 -4.62 -5.53
C GLU A 153 27.79 -5.00 -6.41
N GLY A 154 26.59 -5.10 -5.83
CA GLY A 154 25.33 -5.44 -6.49
C GLY A 154 24.92 -6.91 -6.43
N GLY A 155 25.61 -7.72 -5.63
CA GLY A 155 25.19 -9.08 -5.31
C GLY A 155 23.95 -9.08 -4.41
N LEU A 156 22.99 -9.98 -4.69
CA LEU A 156 21.84 -10.21 -3.83
C LEU A 156 22.30 -10.90 -2.54
N VAL A 157 22.15 -10.22 -1.40
CA VAL A 157 22.59 -10.74 -0.09
C VAL A 157 21.44 -11.30 0.73
N ARG A 158 20.22 -10.77 0.56
CA ARG A 158 19.08 -11.19 1.37
C ARG A 158 17.77 -11.05 0.62
N VAL A 159 16.89 -12.02 0.82
CA VAL A 159 15.49 -11.97 0.40
C VAL A 159 14.63 -12.12 1.65
N LYS A 160 13.74 -11.17 1.87
CA LYS A 160 12.75 -11.20 2.96
C LYS A 160 11.35 -11.23 2.39
N LYS A 161 10.42 -11.87 3.06
CA LYS A 161 9.00 -11.87 2.68
C LYS A 161 8.15 -11.53 3.89
N GLU A 162 7.25 -10.58 3.68
CA GLU A 162 6.19 -10.25 4.60
C GLU A 162 5.12 -11.34 4.59
N THR A 163 4.63 -11.66 5.77
CA THR A 163 3.57 -12.63 6.01
C THR A 163 2.69 -12.12 7.13
N GLU A 164 1.54 -12.76 7.35
CA GLU A 164 0.65 -12.48 8.49
C GLU A 164 1.34 -12.51 9.87
N ARG A 165 2.47 -13.22 9.97
CA ARG A 165 3.23 -13.39 11.22
C ARG A 165 4.46 -12.48 11.29
N GLY A 166 4.63 -11.56 10.34
CA GLY A 166 5.80 -10.70 10.24
C GLY A 166 6.67 -10.99 9.02
N VAL A 167 7.80 -10.29 8.96
CA VAL A 167 8.77 -10.39 7.87
C VAL A 167 9.77 -11.51 8.16
N TYR A 168 9.77 -12.53 7.31
CA TYR A 168 10.70 -13.66 7.38
C TYR A 168 11.81 -13.53 6.35
N THR A 169 13.03 -13.89 6.74
CA THR A 169 14.12 -14.03 5.78
C THR A 169 14.01 -15.38 5.09
N ILE A 170 13.80 -15.37 3.77
CA ILE A 170 13.73 -16.58 2.94
C ILE A 170 15.15 -17.06 2.62
N GLN A 171 16.03 -16.13 2.28
CA GLN A 171 17.39 -16.42 1.85
C GLN A 171 18.34 -15.38 2.40
N GLU A 172 19.49 -15.83 2.90
CA GLU A 172 20.61 -14.97 3.30
C GLU A 172 21.91 -15.61 2.78
N SER A 173 22.72 -14.84 2.06
CA SER A 173 24.06 -15.24 1.64
C SER A 173 25.09 -14.42 2.42
N ARG A 174 26.00 -15.10 3.11
CA ARG A 174 27.14 -14.48 3.81
C ARG A 174 28.43 -14.98 3.18
N SER A 175 29.06 -14.17 2.35
CA SER A 175 30.42 -14.42 1.87
C SER A 175 31.43 -13.93 2.93
N GLY A 176 31.86 -14.84 3.80
CA GLY A 176 32.98 -14.59 4.71
C GLY A 176 34.29 -15.01 4.05
N ASN A 177 35.17 -14.07 3.71
CA ASN A 177 36.57 -14.41 3.44
C ASN A 177 37.24 -14.77 4.78
N SER A 178 37.25 -16.06 5.13
CA SER A 178 38.09 -16.54 6.23
C SER A 178 39.55 -16.48 5.77
N THR A 179 40.26 -15.43 6.12
CA THR A 179 41.72 -15.42 6.06
C THR A 179 42.25 -16.42 7.08
N LEU A 180 42.53 -17.65 6.64
CA LEU A 180 43.34 -18.59 7.40
C LEU A 180 44.76 -18.03 7.48
N SER A 181 45.09 -17.37 8.59
CA SER A 181 46.49 -17.06 8.91
C SER A 181 47.21 -18.37 9.21
N ARG A 182 48.06 -18.82 8.29
CA ARG A 182 48.99 -19.92 8.51
C ARG A 182 50.01 -19.46 9.58
N GLN A 183 49.96 -20.07 10.76
CA GLN A 183 51.05 -20.01 11.75
C GLN A 183 52.24 -20.84 11.28
#